data_AF-K2DNM9-F1
#
_entry.id   AF-K2DNM9-F1
#
_cell.length_a   1.000
_cell.length_b   1.000
_cell.length_c   1.000
_cell.angle_alpha   90.00
_cell.angle_beta   90.00
_cell.angle_gamma   90.00
#
_symmetry.space_group_name_H-M   'P 1'
#
loop_
_entity.id
_entity.type
_entity.pdbx_description
1 polymer ?
#
loop_
_entity_poly.entity_id
_entity_poly.type
_entity_poly.pdbx_seq_one_letter_code
_entity_poly.pdbx_strand_id
1 'polypeptide(L)'
;PRGERAELEDYKRSGYSRGHMAPAGDMPTPTAMAQSFSLANMVPQDIQHNGGAWAKIEQDTRRYIRRAKGDVFVITGPVFTPESPRIGNNGVGVPAYLFKLVYDQHDNRAWAHWQENREGERVGRPITYEELVKRTGVEFLPRLVVSQLN
;
A
#
# COMPACT_ATOMS: atom_id res chain seq x y z
N PRO A 1 -7.19 3.97 -21.21
CA PRO A 1 -8.20 3.50 -22.19
C PRO A 1 -9.12 2.45 -21.56
N ARG A 2 -10.31 2.16 -22.11
CA ARG A 2 -11.26 1.21 -21.48
C ARG A 2 -10.70 -0.22 -21.34
N GLY A 3 -9.80 -0.64 -22.23
CA GLY A 3 -9.14 -1.95 -22.16
C GLY A 3 -7.93 -2.03 -21.21
N GLU A 4 -7.56 -0.94 -20.55
CA GLU A 4 -6.39 -0.86 -19.64
C GLU A 4 -6.78 -0.60 -18.18
N ARG A 5 -8.08 -0.53 -17.89
CA ARG A 5 -8.61 -0.23 -16.55
C ARG A 5 -9.31 -1.45 -15.96
N ALA A 6 -9.30 -1.55 -14.64
CA ALA A 6 -10.19 -2.46 -13.94
C ALA A 6 -11.63 -1.93 -13.93
N GLU A 7 -12.59 -2.85 -13.88
CA GLU A 7 -14.01 -2.57 -13.63
C GLU A 7 -14.49 -3.33 -12.38
N LEU A 8 -15.61 -2.89 -11.78
CA LEU A 8 -16.11 -3.51 -10.54
C LEU A 8 -16.44 -5.01 -10.71
N GLU A 9 -16.86 -5.39 -11.91
CA GLU A 9 -17.17 -6.79 -12.23
C GLU A 9 -15.92 -7.68 -12.21
N ASP A 10 -14.70 -7.15 -12.41
CA ASP A 10 -13.46 -7.95 -12.33
C ASP A 10 -13.20 -8.47 -10.90
N TYR A 11 -13.64 -7.71 -9.90
CA TYR A 11 -13.48 -8.06 -8.48
C TYR A 11 -14.57 -8.99 -7.96
N LYS A 12 -15.73 -9.00 -8.61
CA LYS A 12 -16.92 -9.71 -8.14
C LYS A 12 -16.70 -11.22 -8.18
N ARG A 13 -16.91 -11.89 -7.05
CA ARG A 13 -16.70 -13.35 -6.88
C ARG A 13 -15.27 -13.82 -7.21
N SER A 14 -14.29 -12.90 -7.22
CA SER A 14 -12.87 -13.23 -7.48
C SER A 14 -12.17 -13.90 -6.29
N GLY A 15 -12.75 -13.83 -5.10
CA GLY A 15 -12.10 -14.22 -3.84
C GLY A 15 -11.28 -13.08 -3.19
N TYR A 16 -11.07 -11.96 -3.90
CA TYR A 16 -10.33 -10.81 -3.40
C TYR A 16 -11.25 -9.63 -3.08
N SER A 17 -10.84 -8.84 -2.08
CA SER A 17 -11.40 -7.52 -1.82
C SER A 17 -10.73 -6.44 -2.68
N ARG A 18 -11.33 -5.25 -2.68
CA ARG A 18 -10.73 -4.02 -3.23
C ARG A 18 -9.89 -3.36 -2.13
N GLY A 19 -8.58 -3.58 -2.17
CA GLY A 19 -7.61 -3.01 -1.23
C GLY A 19 -7.15 -1.62 -1.64
N HIS A 20 -7.29 -0.62 -0.77
CA HIS A 20 -6.93 0.77 -1.08
C HIS A 20 -5.41 0.98 -0.95
N MET A 21 -4.79 1.73 -1.87
CA MET A 21 -3.40 2.19 -1.71
C MET A 21 -3.33 3.45 -0.84
N ALA A 22 -4.12 4.47 -1.18
CA ALA A 22 -4.44 5.60 -0.31
C ALA A 22 -5.76 5.30 0.41
N PRO A 23 -5.77 5.00 1.71
CA PRO A 23 -6.97 4.52 2.37
C PRO A 23 -7.97 5.65 2.61
N ALA A 24 -9.25 5.33 2.48
CA ALA A 24 -10.35 6.27 2.68
C ALA A 24 -10.30 6.98 4.05
N GLY A 25 -9.85 6.28 5.10
CA GLY A 25 -9.72 6.82 6.45
C GLY A 25 -8.62 7.86 6.63
N ASP A 26 -7.73 8.04 5.65
CA ASP A 26 -6.68 9.08 5.65
C ASP A 26 -7.12 10.33 4.90
N MET A 27 -8.28 10.30 4.20
CA MET A 27 -8.70 11.39 3.34
C MET A 27 -9.35 12.52 4.16
N PRO A 28 -8.89 13.78 4.02
CA PRO A 28 -9.30 14.88 4.88
C PRO A 28 -10.70 15.43 4.56
N THR A 29 -11.28 15.07 3.42
CA THR A 29 -12.58 15.56 2.95
C THR A 29 -13.43 14.43 2.39
N PRO A 30 -14.77 14.56 2.38
CA PRO A 30 -15.66 13.60 1.72
C PRO A 30 -15.34 13.40 0.24
N THR A 31 -14.93 14.47 -0.46
CA THR A 31 -14.53 14.39 -1.87
C THR A 31 -13.26 13.56 -2.06
N ALA A 32 -12.22 13.81 -1.25
CA ALA A 32 -10.99 13.02 -1.28
C ALA A 32 -11.27 11.56 -0.91
N MET A 33 -12.15 11.33 0.07
CA MET A 33 -12.63 10.01 0.45
C MET A 33 -13.29 9.31 -0.74
N ALA A 34 -14.24 9.95 -1.43
CA ALA A 34 -14.88 9.40 -2.62
C ALA A 34 -13.86 9.09 -3.74
N GLN A 35 -12.88 9.97 -3.96
CA GLN A 35 -11.80 9.74 -4.94
C GLN A 35 -10.93 8.52 -4.59
N SER A 36 -10.73 8.24 -3.30
CA SER A 36 -9.98 7.04 -2.87
C SER A 36 -10.65 5.73 -3.27
N PHE A 37 -11.96 5.72 -3.56
CA PHE A 37 -12.68 4.54 -4.06
C PHE A 37 -12.50 4.29 -5.56
N SER A 38 -11.77 5.16 -6.28
CA SER A 38 -11.41 4.92 -7.68
C SER A 38 -10.63 3.61 -7.81
N LEU A 39 -10.94 2.80 -8.83
CA LEU A 39 -10.20 1.56 -9.10
C LEU A 39 -8.73 1.80 -9.47
N ALA A 40 -8.36 3.03 -9.84
CA ALA A 40 -6.96 3.42 -9.99
C ALA A 40 -6.17 3.40 -8.66
N ASN A 41 -6.87 3.42 -7.52
CA ASN A 41 -6.31 3.36 -6.17
C ASN A 41 -6.52 1.98 -5.51
N MET A 42 -6.92 0.97 -6.28
CA MET A 42 -7.31 -0.33 -5.76
C MET A 42 -6.52 -1.46 -6.39
N VAL A 43 -6.22 -2.47 -5.57
CA VAL A 43 -5.71 -3.75 -6.04
C VAL A 43 -6.52 -4.91 -5.48
N PRO A 44 -6.51 -6.09 -6.12
CA PRO A 44 -7.02 -7.31 -5.51
C PRO A 44 -6.22 -7.64 -4.25
N GLN A 45 -6.85 -7.53 -3.09
CA GLN A 45 -6.21 -7.82 -1.80
C GLN A 45 -6.93 -8.95 -1.09
N ASP A 46 -6.16 -9.89 -0.55
CA ASP A 46 -6.70 -10.94 0.31
C ASP A 46 -7.58 -10.32 1.41
N ILE A 47 -8.75 -10.91 1.64
CA ILE A 47 -9.79 -10.32 2.49
C ILE A 47 -9.33 -10.25 3.95
N GLN A 48 -8.64 -11.29 4.44
CA GLN A 48 -8.15 -11.33 5.82
C GLN A 48 -6.93 -10.44 6.00
N HIS A 49 -6.04 -10.38 5.00
CA HIS A 49 -4.92 -9.45 5.01
C HIS A 49 -5.41 -8.00 5.05
N ASN A 50 -6.36 -7.62 4.18
CA ASN A 50 -6.92 -6.28 4.09
C ASN A 50 -7.60 -5.86 5.40
N GLY A 51 -8.54 -6.67 5.90
CA GLY A 51 -9.28 -6.37 7.13
C GLY A 51 -8.50 -6.58 8.43
N GLY A 52 -7.36 -7.26 8.37
CA GLY A 52 -6.55 -7.65 9.53
C GLY A 52 -5.22 -6.89 9.60
N ALA A 53 -4.14 -7.56 9.19
CA ALA A 53 -2.79 -7.04 9.36
C ALA A 53 -2.56 -5.71 8.63
N TRP A 54 -3.12 -5.55 7.42
CA TRP A 54 -2.98 -4.31 6.65
C TRP A 54 -3.74 -3.14 7.28
N ALA A 55 -5.01 -3.34 7.68
CA ALA A 55 -5.78 -2.33 8.40
C ALA A 55 -5.08 -1.89 9.70
N LYS A 56 -4.42 -2.82 10.41
CA LYS A 56 -3.60 -2.50 11.58
C LYS A 56 -2.40 -1.61 11.21
N ILE A 57 -1.66 -1.91 10.15
CA ILE A 57 -0.54 -1.08 9.67
C ILE A 57 -1.01 0.34 9.34
N GLU A 58 -2.16 0.48 8.68
CA GLU A 58 -2.75 1.79 8.40
C GLU A 58 -3.14 2.54 9.67
N GLN A 59 -3.74 1.86 10.64
CA GLN A 59 -4.11 2.47 11.92
C GLN A 59 -2.89 2.92 12.72
N ASP A 60 -1.83 2.10 12.74
CA ASP A 60 -0.57 2.39 13.42
C ASP A 60 0.13 3.59 12.75
N THR A 61 0.15 3.63 11.41
CA THR A 61 0.69 4.75 10.62
C THR A 61 -0.07 6.05 10.94
N ARG A 62 -1.41 6.03 10.91
CA ARG A 62 -2.24 7.18 11.32
C ARG A 62 -1.94 7.66 12.74
N ARG A 63 -1.71 6.73 13.69
CA ARG A 63 -1.36 7.09 15.07
C ARG A 63 0.02 7.74 15.16
N TYR A 64 0.99 7.30 14.37
CA TYR A 64 2.30 7.92 14.27
C TYR A 64 2.18 9.37 13.78
N ILE A 65 1.52 9.56 12.62
CA ILE A 65 1.38 10.88 11.96
C ILE A 65 0.76 11.92 12.90
N ARG A 66 -0.26 11.54 13.68
CA ARG A 66 -0.90 12.46 14.65
C ARG A 66 0.03 12.99 15.75
N ARG A 67 1.20 12.37 15.95
CA ARG A 67 2.19 12.73 16.97
C ARG A 67 3.47 13.29 16.35
N ALA A 68 3.59 13.27 15.03
CA ALA A 68 4.76 13.77 14.32
C ALA A 68 4.88 15.29 14.51
N LYS A 69 6.12 15.77 14.55
CA LYS A 69 6.43 17.20 14.73
C LYS A 69 6.38 18.00 13.43
N GLY A 70 6.36 17.31 12.29
CA GLY A 70 6.30 17.90 10.96
C GLY A 70 5.62 16.96 9.97
N ASP A 71 5.85 17.22 8.69
CA ASP A 71 5.20 16.49 7.61
C ASP A 71 5.68 15.04 7.53
N VAL A 72 4.71 14.14 7.33
CA VAL A 72 4.94 12.71 7.10
C VAL A 72 4.36 12.36 5.74
N PHE A 73 5.21 11.81 4.86
CA PHE A 73 4.84 11.37 3.53
C PHE A 73 4.67 9.85 3.54
N VAL A 74 3.57 9.36 2.96
CA VAL A 74 3.28 7.93 2.88
C VAL A 74 3.11 7.53 1.42
N ILE A 75 3.86 6.50 1.01
CA ILE A 75 3.77 5.90 -0.32
C ILE A 75 3.39 4.43 -0.15
N THR A 76 2.22 4.05 -0.65
CA THR A 76 1.76 2.66 -0.66
C THR A 76 1.84 2.13 -2.09
N GLY A 77 2.26 0.87 -2.25
CA GLY A 77 2.22 0.26 -3.58
C GLY A 77 2.13 -1.27 -3.58
N PRO A 78 1.63 -1.84 -4.68
CA PRO A 78 1.68 -3.27 -4.95
C PRO A 78 3.04 -3.71 -5.51
N VAL A 79 3.38 -4.98 -5.30
CA VAL A 79 4.49 -5.65 -5.95
C VAL A 79 3.98 -6.91 -6.62
N PHE A 80 4.25 -7.02 -7.91
CA PHE A 80 3.86 -8.15 -8.73
C PHE A 80 5.07 -9.04 -9.01
N THR A 81 4.82 -10.34 -9.12
CA THR A 81 5.81 -11.34 -9.53
C THR A 81 5.35 -11.99 -10.84
N PRO A 82 6.22 -12.69 -11.57
CA PRO A 82 5.79 -13.47 -12.74
C PRO A 82 4.65 -14.45 -12.44
N GLU A 83 4.55 -14.92 -11.20
CA GLU A 83 3.54 -15.86 -10.71
C GLU A 83 2.25 -15.18 -10.23
N SER A 84 2.19 -13.84 -10.22
CA SER A 84 1.01 -13.09 -9.77
C SER A 84 -0.24 -13.48 -10.57
N PRO A 85 -1.30 -13.99 -9.92
CA PRO A 85 -2.51 -14.36 -10.63
C PRO A 85 -3.24 -13.12 -11.16
N ARG A 86 -4.24 -13.35 -12.01
CA ARG A 86 -5.09 -12.30 -12.57
C ARG A 86 -6.55 -12.64 -12.31
N ILE A 87 -7.36 -11.62 -12.10
CA ILE A 87 -8.81 -11.75 -11.90
C ILE A 87 -9.60 -10.98 -12.94
N GLY A 88 -10.84 -11.41 -13.17
CA GLY A 88 -11.77 -10.73 -14.05
C GLY A 88 -11.42 -10.83 -15.54
N ASN A 89 -12.31 -10.29 -16.37
CA ASN A 89 -12.17 -10.32 -17.82
C ASN A 89 -11.07 -9.36 -18.30
N ASN A 90 -10.79 -8.31 -17.52
CA ASN A 90 -9.73 -7.35 -17.83
C ASN A 90 -8.35 -7.79 -17.30
N GLY A 91 -8.25 -8.97 -16.68
CA GLY A 91 -6.97 -9.55 -16.26
C GLY A 91 -6.22 -8.71 -15.21
N VAL A 92 -6.96 -8.18 -14.22
CA VAL A 92 -6.42 -7.33 -13.16
C VAL A 92 -5.41 -8.15 -12.34
N GLY A 93 -4.17 -7.69 -12.29
CA GLY A 93 -3.11 -8.38 -11.55
C GLY A 93 -3.37 -8.38 -10.05
N VAL A 94 -3.14 -9.53 -9.42
CA VAL A 94 -3.12 -9.69 -7.96
C VAL A 94 -1.68 -9.53 -7.48
N PRO A 95 -1.36 -8.52 -6.67
CA PRO A 95 0.01 -8.36 -6.17
C PRO A 95 0.38 -9.50 -5.24
N ALA A 96 1.65 -9.91 -5.29
CA ALA A 96 2.23 -10.86 -4.34
C ALA A 96 2.51 -10.19 -2.99
N TYR A 97 2.91 -8.91 -3.01
CA TYR A 97 3.17 -8.13 -1.81
C TYR A 97 2.56 -6.74 -1.89
N LEU A 98 2.34 -6.16 -0.71
CA LEU A 98 2.04 -4.74 -0.53
C LEU A 98 3.11 -4.11 0.33
N PHE A 99 3.53 -2.90 -0.02
CA PHE A 99 4.42 -2.09 0.79
C PHE A 99 3.77 -0.77 1.19
N LYS A 100 4.15 -0.26 2.36
CA LYS A 100 3.83 1.11 2.82
C LYS A 100 5.10 1.76 3.33
N LEU A 101 5.68 2.64 2.53
CA LEU A 101 6.80 3.51 2.88
C LEU A 101 6.26 4.71 3.67
N VAL A 102 6.89 4.99 4.81
CA VAL A 102 6.64 6.18 5.63
C VAL A 102 7.93 6.97 5.70
N TYR A 103 7.87 8.26 5.39
CA TYR A 103 8.97 9.20 5.52
C TYR A 103 8.56 10.35 6.42
N ASP A 104 9.21 10.47 7.57
CA ASP A 104 9.09 11.61 8.47
C ASP A 104 10.15 12.64 8.11
N GLN A 105 9.72 13.81 7.63
CA GLN A 105 10.63 14.86 7.19
C GLN A 105 11.33 15.57 8.36
N HIS A 106 10.66 15.70 9.51
CA HIS A 106 11.22 16.39 10.66
C HIS A 106 12.42 15.61 11.22
N ASP A 107 12.26 14.29 11.36
CA ASP A 107 13.32 13.42 11.85
C ASP A 107 14.23 12.89 10.72
N ASN A 108 13.92 13.25 9.47
CA ASN A 108 14.59 12.78 8.25
C ASN A 108 14.78 11.25 8.24
N ARG A 109 13.69 10.52 8.53
CA ARG A 109 13.70 9.07 8.78
C ARG A 109 12.67 8.38 7.91
N ALA A 110 13.05 7.26 7.29
CA ALA A 110 12.13 6.43 6.52
C ALA A 110 12.18 4.95 6.88
N TRP A 111 11.04 4.29 6.75
CA TRP A 111 10.89 2.85 6.88
C TRP A 111 9.73 2.34 6.04
N ALA A 112 9.71 1.05 5.75
CA ALA A 112 8.59 0.45 5.03
C ALA A 112 8.02 -0.77 5.74
N HIS A 113 6.70 -0.87 5.74
CA HIS A 113 6.04 -2.16 5.95
C HIS A 113 6.08 -2.94 4.64
N TRP A 114 6.37 -4.25 4.72
CA TRP A 114 6.34 -5.18 3.60
C TRP A 114 5.53 -6.39 4.03
N GLN A 115 4.42 -6.67 3.34
CA GLN A 115 3.48 -7.74 3.71
C GLN A 115 3.13 -8.56 2.48
N GLU A 116 3.08 -9.88 2.66
CA GLU A 116 2.58 -10.79 1.63
C GLU A 116 1.07 -10.68 1.52
N ASN A 117 0.55 -10.64 0.30
CA ASN A 117 -0.88 -10.52 0.03
C ASN A 117 -1.57 -11.89 0.14
N ARG A 118 -1.64 -12.42 1.36
CA ARG A 118 -2.19 -13.76 1.63
C ARG A 118 -2.99 -13.82 2.91
N GLU A 119 -3.83 -14.84 2.98
CA GLU A 119 -4.53 -15.23 4.21
C GLU A 119 -3.52 -15.51 5.35
N GLY A 120 -3.88 -15.08 6.56
CA GLY A 120 -3.10 -15.37 7.77
C GLY A 120 -1.80 -14.58 7.93
N GLU A 121 -1.49 -13.67 7.01
CA GLU A 121 -0.32 -12.79 7.13
C GLU A 121 -0.38 -11.97 8.43
N ARG A 122 0.77 -11.80 9.08
CA ARG A 122 0.90 -11.08 10.35
C ARG A 122 1.79 -9.87 10.18
N VAL A 123 1.48 -8.82 10.95
CA VAL A 123 2.30 -7.60 10.99
C VAL A 123 3.71 -7.96 11.48
N GLY A 124 4.68 -7.83 10.58
CA GLY A 124 6.10 -8.00 10.87
C GLY A 124 6.78 -6.70 11.30
N ARG A 125 8.08 -6.79 11.63
CA ARG A 125 8.92 -5.60 11.80
C ARG A 125 9.05 -4.87 10.44
N PRO A 126 9.09 -3.52 10.44
CA PRO A 126 9.41 -2.78 9.24
C PRO A 126 10.79 -3.14 8.67
N ILE A 127 10.92 -3.01 7.36
CA ILE A 127 12.21 -3.02 6.65
C ILE A 127 12.75 -1.60 6.50
N THR A 128 14.05 -1.49 6.22
CA THR A 128 14.69 -0.21 5.92
C THR A 128 14.25 0.34 4.57
N TYR A 129 14.46 1.64 4.35
CA TYR A 129 14.22 2.25 3.03
C TYR A 129 15.12 1.62 1.96
N GLU A 130 16.39 1.36 2.28
CA GLU A 130 17.33 0.72 1.36
C GLU A 130 16.85 -0.67 0.93
N GLU A 131 16.31 -1.47 1.86
CA GLU A 131 15.76 -2.78 1.54
C GLU A 131 14.52 -2.67 0.63
N LEU A 132 13.66 -1.66 0.85
CA LEU A 132 12.54 -1.40 -0.05
C LEU A 132 13.04 -1.07 -1.47
N VAL A 133 14.03 -0.19 -1.60
CA VAL A 133 14.63 0.16 -2.90
C VAL A 133 15.23 -1.07 -3.57
N LYS A 134 15.95 -1.92 -2.83
CA LYS A 134 16.50 -3.19 -3.34
C LYS A 134 15.43 -4.13 -3.87
N ARG A 135 14.31 -4.28 -3.15
CA ARG A 135 13.21 -5.17 -3.55
C ARG A 135 12.41 -4.67 -4.75
N THR A 136 12.22 -3.36 -4.85
CA THR A 136 11.35 -2.74 -5.85
C THR A 136 12.10 -2.25 -7.08
N GLY A 137 13.40 -1.98 -6.96
CA GLY A 137 14.19 -1.29 -7.98
C GLY A 137 13.84 0.19 -8.15
N VAL A 138 13.03 0.78 -7.25
CA VAL A 138 12.52 2.15 -7.36
C VAL A 138 13.08 3.02 -6.25
N GLU A 139 13.64 4.16 -6.63
CA GLU A 139 14.02 5.22 -5.70
C GLU A 139 12.83 6.16 -5.48
N PHE A 140 12.18 6.05 -4.31
CA PHE A 140 10.94 6.79 -4.00
C PHE A 140 11.18 8.19 -3.45
N LEU A 141 12.35 8.43 -2.87
CA LEU A 141 12.74 9.69 -2.24
C LEU A 141 14.00 10.26 -2.92
N PRO A 142 13.98 10.46 -4.24
CA PRO A 142 15.17 10.91 -4.96
C PRO A 142 15.61 12.28 -4.43
N ARG A 143 16.93 12.44 -4.25
CA ARG A 143 17.59 13.67 -3.76
C ARG A 143 17.47 13.93 -2.24
N LEU A 144 16.97 12.98 -1.46
CA LEU A 144 16.98 13.05 0.01
C LEU A 144 18.06 12.12 0.60
N VAL A 145 18.90 12.66 1.48
CA VAL A 145 19.83 11.84 2.29
C VAL A 145 19.08 11.39 3.53
N VAL A 146 18.46 10.20 3.49
CA VAL A 146 17.56 9.73 4.55
C VAL A 146 18.32 8.96 5.63
N SER A 147 18.09 9.30 6.90
CA SER A 147 18.62 8.53 8.04
C SER A 147 17.86 7.21 8.21
N GLN A 148 18.59 6.12 8.39
CA GLN A 148 18.02 4.77 8.45
C GLN A 148 17.55 4.41 9.85
N LEU A 149 16.64 3.43 9.95
CA LEU A 149 16.35 2.77 11.22
C LEU A 149 17.60 2.02 11.70
N ASN A 150 18.09 2.35 12.90
CA ASN A 150 19.06 1.54 13.65
C ASN A 150 18.39 0.30 14.25
#